data_AF-M5UUC4-F1
#
_entry.id   AF-M5UUC4-F1
#
_cell.length_a   1.000
_cell.length_b   1.000
_cell.length_c   1.000
_cell.angle_alpha   90.00
_cell.angle_beta   90.00
_cell.angle_gamma   90.00
#
_symmetry.space_group_name_H-M   'P 1'
#
loop_
_entity.id
_entity.type
_entity.pdbx_description
1 polymer ?
#
loop_
_entity_poly.entity_id
_entity_poly.type
_entity_poly.pdbx_seq_one_letter_code
_entity_poly.pdbx_strand_id
1 'polypeptide(L)' 'MSTFRQQEVASNFEAEAKILGFRKTVLFTQSTIKAAQKLYEKFEYFRNPSRDWIRNNGQFLVYEKNI' A
#
# COMPACT_ATOMS: atom_id res chain seq x y z
N MET A 1 1.68 -18.75 10.26
CA MET A 1 3.06 -18.19 10.29
C MET A 1 3.39 -17.36 9.03
N SER A 2 2.58 -16.36 8.66
CA SER A 2 2.83 -15.50 7.47
C SER A 2 2.85 -14.00 7.81
N THR A 3 2.07 -13.60 8.81
CA THR A 3 1.83 -12.20 9.18
C THR A 3 3.07 -11.45 9.68
N PHE A 4 3.93 -12.10 10.46
CA PHE A 4 5.15 -11.48 11.02
C PHE A 4 6.16 -11.11 9.92
N ARG A 5 6.36 -12.00 8.95
CA ARG A 5 7.30 -11.79 7.85
C ARG A 5 6.86 -10.65 6.93
N GLN A 6 5.56 -10.50 6.71
CA GLN A 6 5.00 -9.41 5.90
C GLN A 6 5.12 -8.04 6.60
N GLN A 7 5.02 -8.02 7.92
CA GLN A 7 5.15 -6.81 8.74
C GLN A 7 6.59 -6.31 8.82
N GLU A 8 7.58 -7.22 8.95
CA GLU A 8 9.00 -6.83 8.95
C GLU A 8 9.43 -6.21 7.62
N VAL A 9 9.01 -6.79 6.48
CA VAL A 9 9.36 -6.27 5.15
C VAL A 9 8.76 -4.89 4.91
N ALA A 10 7.50 -4.66 5.30
CA ALA A 10 6.85 -3.36 5.14
C ALA A 10 7.50 -2.27 6.01
N SER A 11 7.83 -2.59 7.28
CA SER A 11 8.49 -1.66 8.18
C SER A 11 9.90 -1.29 7.71
N ASN A 12 10.67 -2.25 7.18
CA ASN A 12 12.01 -2.00 6.65
C ASN A 12 11.97 -1.09 5.42
N PHE A 13 11.01 -1.32 4.52
CA PHE A 13 10.80 -0.48 3.35
C PHE A 13 10.46 0.98 3.73
N GLU A 14 9.53 1.19 4.67
CA GLU A 14 9.16 2.55 5.10
C GLU A 14 10.32 3.26 5.81
N ALA A 15 11.11 2.54 6.62
CA ALA A 15 12.29 3.09 7.29
C ALA A 15 13.36 3.54 6.28
N GLU A 16 13.65 2.71 5.27
CA GLU A 16 14.60 3.05 4.22
C GLU A 16 14.12 4.24 3.39
N ALA A 17 12.84 4.30 3.05
CA ALA A 17 12.26 5.42 2.31
C ALA A 17 12.38 6.75 3.09
N LYS A 18 12.24 6.73 4.42
CA LYS A 18 12.50 7.91 5.27
C LYS A 18 13.98 8.33 5.24
N ILE A 19 14.91 7.37 5.32
CA ILE A 19 16.36 7.64 5.24
C ILE A 19 16.71 8.30 3.90
N LEU A 20 16.05 7.89 2.82
CA LEU A 20 16.23 8.45 1.48
C LEU A 20 15.49 9.79 1.27
N GLY A 21 14.76 10.30 2.28
CA GLY A 21 14.09 11.60 2.24
C GLY A 21 12.74 11.62 1.51
N PHE A 22 12.15 10.44 1.24
CA PHE A 22 10.78 10.37 0.72
C PHE A 22 9.78 10.74 1.82
N ARG A 23 8.66 11.36 1.41
CA ARG A 23 7.62 11.87 2.32
C ARG A 23 6.32 11.07 2.30
N LYS A 24 6.19 10.16 1.33
CA LYS A 24 4.95 9.43 1.07
C LYS A 24 5.25 8.11 0.38
N THR A 25 4.59 7.06 0.83
CA THR A 25 4.47 5.78 0.12
C THR A 25 3.13 5.70 -0.59
N VAL A 26 3.16 5.19 -1.83
CA VAL A 26 1.96 4.92 -2.62
C VAL A 26 1.93 3.45 -3.00
N LEU A 27 0.84 2.77 -2.65
CA LEU A 27 0.57 1.38 -3.03
C LEU A 27 -0.71 1.31 -3.86
N PHE A 28 -0.82 0.26 -4.67
CA PHE A 28 -2.05 -0.01 -5.41
C PHE A 28 -2.31 -1.50 -5.50
N THR A 29 -3.59 -1.86 -5.61
CA THR A 29 -4.02 -3.25 -5.78
C THR A 29 -5.28 -3.29 -6.65
N GLN A 30 -5.54 -4.42 -7.30
CA GLN A 30 -6.81 -4.61 -8.01
C GLN A 30 -7.99 -4.63 -7.00
N SER A 31 -9.14 -4.11 -7.43
CA SER A 31 -10.36 -4.04 -6.62
C SER A 31 -10.89 -5.41 -6.19
N THR A 32 -10.49 -6.47 -6.89
CA THR A 32 -10.79 -7.88 -6.61
C THR A 32 -9.91 -8.49 -5.52
N ILE A 33 -8.70 -7.96 -5.29
CA ILE A 33 -7.73 -8.52 -4.33
C ILE A 33 -8.02 -7.96 -2.92
N LYS A 34 -9.02 -8.53 -2.24
CA LYS A 34 -9.46 -8.08 -0.91
C LYS A 34 -8.42 -8.26 0.19
N ALA A 35 -7.54 -9.25 0.07
CA ALA A 35 -6.47 -9.49 1.05
C ALA A 35 -5.49 -8.31 1.11
N ALA A 36 -5.09 -7.77 -0.05
CA ALA A 36 -4.19 -6.62 -0.13
C ALA A 36 -4.85 -5.34 0.41
N GLN A 37 -6.14 -5.13 0.11
CA GLN A 37 -6.91 -3.98 0.64
C GLN A 37 -6.89 -3.97 2.17
N LYS A 38 -7.24 -5.09 2.80
CA LYS A 38 -7.21 -5.24 4.27
C LYS A 38 -5.80 -5.09 4.84
N LEU A 39 -4.79 -5.56 4.12
CA LEU A 39 -3.39 -5.45 4.54
C LEU A 39 -2.97 -3.98 4.58
N TYR A 40 -3.25 -3.21 3.52
CA TYR A 40 -2.90 -1.79 3.45
C TYR A 40 -3.61 -0.97 4.52
N GLU A 41 -4.89 -1.23 4.76
CA GLU A 41 -5.66 -0.60 5.84
C GLU A 41 -5.06 -0.92 7.21
N LYS A 42 -4.64 -2.18 7.44
CA LYS A 42 -3.97 -2.59 8.68
C LYS A 42 -2.62 -1.89 8.88
N PHE A 43 -1.93 -1.51 7.81
CA PHE A 43 -0.67 -0.75 7.85
C PHE A 43 -0.86 0.77 7.81
N GLU A 44 -2.08 1.24 8.03
CA GLU A 44 -2.43 2.67 8.11
C GLU A 44 -2.24 3.43 6.80
N TYR A 45 -2.38 2.74 5.66
CA TYR A 45 -2.53 3.40 4.38
C TYR A 45 -3.97 3.83 4.16
N PHE A 46 -4.16 5.05 3.67
CA PHE A 46 -5.46 5.63 3.39
C PHE A 46 -5.83 5.47 1.91
N ARG A 47 -7.07 5.07 1.63
CA ARG A 47 -7.61 5.04 0.26
C ARG A 47 -7.58 6.42 -0.37
N ASN A 48 -7.09 6.51 -1.60
CA ASN A 48 -7.18 7.71 -2.43
C ASN A 48 -7.97 7.43 -3.72
N PRO A 49 -9.31 7.51 -3.69
CA PRO A 49 -10.15 7.24 -4.87
C PRO A 49 -9.88 8.17 -6.05
N SER A 50 -9.39 9.40 -5.80
CA SER A 50 -9.09 10.37 -6.86
C SER A 50 -7.96 9.93 -7.79
N ARG A 51 -7.15 8.94 -7.36
CA ARG A 51 -6.03 8.38 -8.11
C ARG A 51 -6.28 6.97 -8.61
N ASP A 52 -7.45 6.40 -8.38
CA ASP A 52 -7.79 5.10 -8.94
C ASP A 52 -7.76 5.14 -10.47
N TRP A 53 -7.46 3.99 -11.07
CA TRP A 53 -7.46 3.89 -12.53
C TRP A 53 -7.99 2.54 -12.99
N ILE A 54 -8.38 2.50 -14.27
CA ILE A 54 -8.80 1.29 -14.96
C ILE A 54 -7.73 0.94 -15.99
N ARG A 55 -7.30 -0.32 -16.01
CA ARG A 55 -6.38 -0.86 -17.04
C ARG A 55 -6.78 -2.29 -17.36
N ASN A 56 -6.91 -2.64 -18.64
CA ASN A 56 -7.25 -3.98 -19.11
C ASN A 56 -8.50 -4.57 -18.41
N ASN A 57 -9.58 -3.79 -18.32
CA ASN A 57 -10.82 -4.13 -17.60
C ASN A 57 -10.67 -4.38 -16.09
N GLY A 58 -9.49 -4.17 -15.51
CA GLY A 58 -9.26 -4.20 -14.07
C GLY A 58 -9.32 -2.80 -13.47
N GLN A 59 -10.04 -2.66 -12.36
CA GLN A 59 -10.00 -1.45 -11.53
C GLN A 59 -8.89 -1.57 -10.49
N PHE A 60 -8.03 -0.57 -10.40
CA PHE A 60 -6.94 -0.49 -9.44
C PHE A 60 -7.23 0.59 -8.40
N LEU A 61 -7.11 0.22 -7.14
CA LEU A 61 -7.36 1.05 -5.98
C LEU A 61 -6.04 1.57 -5.41
N VAL A 62 -5.93 2.88 -5.22
CA VAL A 62 -4.74 3.53 -4.69
C VAL A 62 -4.85 3.75 -3.18
N TYR A 63 -3.72 3.56 -2.50
CA TYR A 63 -3.53 3.71 -1.07
C TYR A 63 -2.27 4.53 -0.80
N GLU A 64 -2.34 5.47 0.13
CA GLU A 64 -1.23 6.38 0.45
C GLU A 64 -0.97 6.45 1.94
N LYS A 65 0.30 6.61 2.31
CA LYS A 65 0.73 6.84 3.70
C LYS A 65 1.86 7.85 3.71
N ASN A 66 1.78 8.84 4.60
CA ASN A 66 2.90 9.75 4.84
C ASN A 66 3.94 9.02 5.70
N ILE A 67 5.21 9.15 5.32
CA ILE A 67 6.35 8.52 6.00
C ILE A 67 7.35 9.59 6.43
#